data_AF-A0A521WGX6-F1
#
_entry.id   AF-A0A521WGX6-F1
#
_cell.length_a   1.000
_cell.length_b   1.000
_cell.length_c   1.000
_cell.angle_alpha   90.00
_cell.angle_beta   90.00
_cell.angle_gamma   90.00
#
_symmetry.space_group_name_H-M   'P 1'
#
loop_
_entity.id
_entity.type
_entity.pdbx_description
1 polymer ?
#
loop_
_entity_poly.entity_id
_entity_poly.type
_entity_poly.pdbx_seq_one_letter_code
_entity_poly.pdbx_strand_id
1 'polypeptide(L)'
;MISYAGDDMLWKFRFRARTTLRLVPAAILLAGSWAVRTAESGPGGSTNQLDLTRVSTVEFLQAQDDAGDVAWRLAPEYSVPLHIAPAVHQSIALRHAANAAGQPLSVQVAAISDGDSICFRLRWDDETENRASLVGRYRDAAALQFPVSTAVTGIVMGSPDAPVSIWFWKADTNTFEDLIAGGPGTVSGVPGDGLAHGLYRQRSGSSSGQWLVVFSRKLSDASERVSALGALPSLPVAFAVWQGDRAQRDGHKYVSDWHELRLEPLVAAR
;
A
#
# COMPACT_ATOMS: atom_id res chain seq x y z
N MET A 1 -29.28 56.23 -62.64
CA MET A 1 -28.32 55.20 -62.20
C MET A 1 -28.40 55.18 -60.68
N ILE A 2 -28.88 54.18 -59.94
CA ILE A 2 -29.19 52.75 -60.16
C ILE A 2 -30.35 52.37 -59.19
N SER A 3 -31.24 51.51 -59.70
CA SER A 3 -32.30 50.63 -59.15
C SER A 3 -32.90 50.73 -57.72
N TYR A 4 -34.23 50.51 -57.70
CA TYR A 4 -35.12 50.06 -56.62
C TYR A 4 -35.05 48.53 -56.36
N ALA A 5 -35.41 48.11 -55.12
CA ALA A 5 -36.19 46.90 -54.70
C ALA A 5 -36.10 46.81 -53.14
N GLY A 6 -37.17 46.87 -52.34
CA GLY A 6 -38.17 45.82 -52.04
C GLY A 6 -37.57 44.78 -51.06
N ASP A 7 -38.16 44.28 -49.96
CA ASP A 7 -39.43 44.40 -49.24
C ASP A 7 -39.22 43.81 -47.82
N ASP A 8 -40.16 44.11 -46.90
CA ASP A 8 -40.66 43.29 -45.79
C ASP A 8 -39.73 42.61 -44.75
N MET A 9 -39.90 42.98 -43.47
CA MET A 9 -40.71 42.20 -42.52
C MET A 9 -40.69 42.77 -41.09
N LEU A 10 -41.90 42.99 -40.57
CA LEU A 10 -42.29 43.24 -39.17
C LEU A 10 -41.71 42.19 -38.21
N TRP A 11 -41.30 42.54 -36.98
CA TRP A 11 -41.72 41.85 -35.74
C TRP A 11 -41.55 42.73 -34.49
N LYS A 12 -42.58 42.68 -33.64
CA LYS A 12 -42.79 43.39 -32.38
C LYS A 12 -41.87 42.85 -31.27
N PHE A 13 -41.22 43.72 -30.49
CA PHE A 13 -40.66 43.32 -29.18
C PHE A 13 -41.55 43.81 -28.04
N ARG A 14 -42.17 42.84 -27.35
CA ARG A 14 -42.91 43.01 -26.10
C ARG A 14 -41.94 42.90 -24.91
N PHE A 15 -42.16 43.75 -23.91
CA PHE A 15 -41.57 43.67 -22.56
C PHE A 15 -42.20 42.54 -21.72
N ARG A 16 -41.36 41.79 -20.97
CA ARG A 16 -41.57 41.10 -19.66
C ARG A 16 -40.58 39.92 -19.58
N ALA A 17 -39.94 39.53 -18.49
CA ALA A 17 -39.94 39.95 -17.09
C ALA A 17 -38.54 39.60 -16.52
N ARG A 18 -38.07 40.33 -15.50
CA ARG A 18 -36.84 40.00 -14.77
C ARG A 18 -37.13 38.82 -13.83
N THR A 19 -36.60 37.65 -14.14
CA THR A 19 -36.58 36.50 -13.23
C THR A 19 -35.32 36.59 -12.37
N THR A 20 -35.48 36.93 -11.09
CA THR A 20 -34.43 36.87 -10.08
C THR A 20 -34.15 35.40 -9.76
N LEU A 21 -33.02 34.88 -10.24
CA LEU A 21 -32.54 33.55 -9.88
C LEU A 21 -31.97 33.61 -8.45
N ARG A 22 -32.71 33.08 -7.48
CA ARG A 22 -32.18 32.81 -6.14
C ARG A 22 -31.29 31.58 -6.22
N LEU A 23 -29.98 31.79 -6.10
CA LEU A 23 -29.02 30.71 -5.85
C LEU A 23 -29.30 30.10 -4.48
N VAL A 24 -29.74 28.85 -4.46
CA VAL A 24 -29.74 28.02 -3.25
C VAL A 24 -28.37 27.33 -3.21
N PRO A 25 -27.51 27.57 -2.20
CA PRO A 25 -26.31 26.78 -2.04
C PRO A 25 -26.72 25.39 -1.54
N ALA A 26 -26.68 24.39 -2.42
CA ALA A 26 -26.71 22.99 -2.03
C ALA A 26 -25.35 22.66 -1.38
N ALA A 27 -25.26 22.89 -0.08
CA ALA A 27 -24.16 22.38 0.73
C ALA A 27 -24.31 20.86 0.84
N ILE A 28 -23.69 20.13 -0.08
CA ILE A 28 -23.46 18.69 0.07
C ILE A 28 -22.33 18.56 1.10
N LEU A 29 -22.70 18.49 2.38
CA LEU A 29 -21.81 18.03 3.44
C LEU A 29 -21.69 16.50 3.31
N LEU A 30 -20.78 16.04 2.46
CA LEU A 30 -20.26 14.67 2.53
C LEU A 30 -19.30 14.59 3.72
N ALA A 31 -19.86 14.47 4.91
CA ALA A 31 -19.12 13.97 6.07
C ALA A 31 -18.92 12.46 5.84
N GLY A 32 -17.91 12.11 5.03
CA GLY A 32 -17.40 10.75 4.99
C GLY A 32 -16.76 10.45 6.34
N SER A 33 -17.45 9.71 7.19
CA SER A 33 -16.86 9.14 8.39
C SER A 33 -15.80 8.12 7.97
N TRP A 34 -14.53 8.50 8.10
CA TRP A 34 -13.38 7.63 7.87
C TRP A 34 -13.36 6.58 8.98
N ALA A 35 -13.92 5.40 8.74
CA ALA A 35 -13.74 4.27 9.63
C ALA A 35 -12.39 3.64 9.30
N VAL A 36 -11.32 4.08 9.98
CA VAL A 36 -10.14 3.23 10.15
C VAL A 36 -10.63 2.02 10.92
N ARG A 37 -10.62 0.84 10.29
CA ARG A 37 -10.90 -0.38 11.02
C ARG A 37 -9.64 -0.69 11.81
N THR A 38 -9.66 -0.30 13.08
CA THR A 38 -8.88 -1.03 14.08
C THR A 38 -9.31 -2.48 13.99
N ALA A 39 -8.39 -3.41 14.10
CA ALA A 39 -8.73 -4.80 14.35
C ALA A 39 -9.34 -4.88 15.77
N GLU A 40 -10.59 -4.44 15.91
CA GLU A 40 -11.36 -4.46 17.16
C GLU A 40 -12.24 -5.71 17.20
N SER A 41 -12.24 -6.33 18.38
CA SER A 41 -12.84 -7.63 18.67
C SER A 41 -14.37 -7.58 18.67
N GLY A 42 -14.98 -7.76 17.50
CA GLY A 42 -16.34 -8.26 17.40
C GLY A 42 -16.40 -9.74 17.80
N PRO A 43 -17.47 -10.22 18.48
CA PRO A 43 -17.56 -11.61 18.88
C PRO A 43 -17.83 -12.48 17.65
N GLY A 44 -16.77 -13.01 17.03
CA GLY A 44 -16.84 -14.05 16.00
C GLY A 44 -15.93 -13.90 14.76
N GLY A 45 -15.11 -12.85 14.64
CA GLY A 45 -14.20 -12.67 13.49
C GLY A 45 -12.72 -12.81 13.90
N SER A 46 -11.96 -13.65 13.18
CA SER A 46 -10.51 -13.79 13.40
C SER A 46 -9.77 -12.47 13.16
N THR A 47 -8.94 -12.06 14.13
CA THR A 47 -8.29 -10.75 14.29
C THR A 47 -7.13 -10.45 13.32
N ASN A 48 -6.81 -11.35 12.40
CA ASN A 48 -5.60 -11.26 11.56
C ASN A 48 -5.91 -11.25 10.05
N GLN A 49 -7.03 -10.67 9.63
CA GLN A 49 -7.52 -10.83 8.26
C GLN A 49 -7.55 -9.51 7.48
N LEU A 50 -7.01 -9.55 6.26
CA LEU A 50 -6.98 -8.45 5.30
C LEU A 50 -7.81 -8.87 4.08
N ASP A 51 -8.71 -8.02 3.58
CA ASP A 51 -9.53 -8.35 2.42
C ASP A 51 -8.95 -7.70 1.15
N LEU A 52 -8.70 -8.51 0.12
CA LEU A 52 -8.30 -8.02 -1.20
C LEU A 52 -9.50 -7.42 -1.92
N THR A 53 -9.44 -6.14 -2.27
CA THR A 53 -10.52 -5.48 -3.03
C THR A 53 -10.30 -5.62 -4.53
N ARG A 54 -11.27 -6.21 -5.24
CA ARG A 54 -11.24 -6.26 -6.70
C ARG A 54 -11.73 -4.93 -7.29
N VAL A 55 -10.92 -4.36 -8.18
CA VAL A 55 -11.28 -3.17 -8.96
C VAL A 55 -11.45 -3.59 -10.42
N SER A 56 -12.52 -3.15 -11.08
CA SER A 56 -12.78 -3.51 -12.49
C SER A 56 -11.80 -2.76 -13.38
N THR A 57 -10.69 -3.42 -13.73
CA THR A 57 -9.56 -2.93 -14.53
C THR A 57 -8.80 -1.78 -13.84
N VAL A 58 -7.48 -1.87 -13.75
CA VAL A 58 -6.60 -0.75 -13.30
C VAL A 58 -6.56 0.34 -14.39
N GLU A 59 -7.72 0.91 -14.74
CA GLU A 59 -7.81 2.24 -15.37
C GLU A 59 -7.70 3.34 -14.30
N PHE A 60 -7.74 2.98 -13.01
CA PHE A 60 -7.71 3.95 -11.94
C PHE A 60 -6.31 4.30 -11.46
N LEU A 61 -5.35 3.36 -11.40
CA LEU A 61 -3.97 3.74 -11.09
C LEU A 61 -3.34 4.39 -12.32
N GLN A 62 -2.97 5.68 -12.24
CA GLN A 62 -2.23 6.33 -13.35
C GLN A 62 -0.91 5.61 -13.68
N ALA A 63 -0.34 4.91 -12.70
CA ALA A 63 0.74 3.92 -12.82
C ALA A 63 0.54 2.82 -11.78
N GLN A 64 0.94 1.57 -12.07
CA GLN A 64 0.69 0.39 -11.18
C GLN A 64 1.24 0.52 -9.75
N ASP A 65 2.12 1.49 -9.52
CA ASP A 65 2.77 1.82 -8.25
C ASP A 65 2.42 3.22 -7.72
N ASP A 66 1.37 3.88 -8.23
CA ASP A 66 0.95 5.20 -7.76
C ASP A 66 0.33 5.15 -6.34
N ALA A 67 1.11 5.62 -5.36
CA ALA A 67 0.73 5.70 -3.97
C ALA A 67 -0.32 6.78 -3.66
N GLY A 68 -0.48 7.77 -4.53
CA GLY A 68 -1.41 8.89 -4.40
C GLY A 68 -2.79 8.64 -4.97
N ASP A 69 -2.99 7.52 -5.64
CA ASP A 69 -4.15 7.28 -6.49
C ASP A 69 -5.49 7.21 -5.75
N VAL A 70 -6.57 7.57 -6.44
CA VAL A 70 -7.94 7.52 -5.94
C VAL A 70 -8.47 6.09 -5.77
N ALA A 71 -7.95 5.10 -6.52
CA ALA A 71 -8.33 3.70 -6.44
C ALA A 71 -8.23 3.16 -5.01
N TRP A 72 -7.23 3.63 -4.25
CA TRP A 72 -7.03 3.24 -2.85
C TRP A 72 -8.18 3.63 -1.91
N ARG A 73 -9.08 4.53 -2.32
CA ARG A 73 -10.30 4.84 -1.55
C ARG A 73 -11.35 3.73 -1.61
N LEU A 74 -11.22 2.81 -2.56
CA LEU A 74 -12.15 1.69 -2.74
C LEU A 74 -11.80 0.51 -1.83
N ALA A 75 -10.53 0.41 -1.40
CA ALA A 75 -10.08 -0.67 -0.54
C ALA A 75 -10.22 -0.31 0.94
N PRO A 76 -10.62 -1.27 1.80
CA PRO A 76 -10.49 -1.10 3.24
C PRO A 76 -9.00 -0.99 3.60
N GLU A 77 -8.73 -0.12 4.56
CA GLU A 77 -7.39 0.06 5.13
C GLU A 77 -7.37 -0.54 6.55
N TYR A 78 -6.43 -1.44 6.80
CA TYR A 78 -6.27 -2.14 8.07
C TYR A 78 -5.05 -1.61 8.81
N SER A 79 -5.18 -1.36 10.11
CA SER A 79 -4.04 -0.98 10.96
C SER A 79 -3.38 -2.22 11.54
N VAL A 80 -2.17 -2.53 11.09
CA VAL A 80 -1.35 -3.65 11.56
C VAL A 80 -0.32 -3.14 12.58
N PRO A 81 -0.38 -3.57 13.86
CA PRO A 81 0.63 -3.22 14.83
C PRO A 81 1.97 -3.87 14.48
N LEU A 82 3.06 -3.12 14.66
CA LEU A 82 4.41 -3.60 14.47
C LEU A 82 5.17 -3.63 15.81
N HIS A 83 6.04 -4.61 15.93
CA HIS A 83 6.95 -4.79 17.06
C HIS A 83 8.39 -4.94 16.57
N ILE A 84 9.36 -4.72 17.45
CA ILE A 84 10.78 -4.88 17.11
C ILE A 84 11.06 -6.35 16.83
N ALA A 85 11.70 -6.63 15.69
CA ALA A 85 12.06 -7.98 15.29
C ALA A 85 12.91 -8.69 16.36
N PRO A 86 12.76 -10.01 16.56
CA PRO A 86 13.63 -10.75 17.46
C PRO A 86 15.10 -10.68 17.05
N ALA A 87 16.01 -10.56 18.01
CA ALA A 87 17.44 -10.55 17.76
C ALA A 87 17.96 -11.98 17.48
N VAL A 88 17.87 -12.39 16.21
CA VAL A 88 18.31 -13.73 15.76
C VAL A 88 19.82 -13.86 15.52
N HIS A 89 20.57 -12.78 15.72
CA HIS A 89 22.03 -12.76 15.68
C HIS A 89 22.57 -11.73 16.68
N GLN A 90 23.77 -11.96 17.24
CA GLN A 90 24.37 -11.09 18.26
C GLN A 90 24.51 -9.64 17.78
N SER A 91 24.83 -9.43 16.50
CA SER A 91 24.90 -8.08 15.93
C SER A 91 23.58 -7.32 16.00
N ILE A 92 22.44 -8.01 15.98
CA ILE A 92 21.12 -7.41 16.12
C ILE A 92 20.83 -7.11 17.60
N ALA A 93 21.20 -8.01 18.51
CA ALA A 93 21.05 -7.77 19.95
C ALA A 93 21.80 -6.51 20.40
N LEU A 94 23.03 -6.30 19.90
CA LEU A 94 23.82 -5.09 20.18
C LEU A 94 23.13 -3.80 19.65
N ARG A 95 22.47 -3.88 18.49
CA ARG A 95 21.73 -2.74 17.90
C ARG A 95 20.49 -2.41 18.71
N HIS A 96 19.76 -3.42 19.21
CA HIS A 96 18.59 -3.20 20.07
C HIS A 96 18.99 -2.54 21.39
N ALA A 97 20.09 -3.00 22.01
CA ALA A 97 20.59 -2.41 23.24
C ALA A 97 20.97 -0.92 23.06
N ALA A 98 21.51 -0.56 21.90
CA ALA A 98 21.84 0.83 21.57
C ALA A 98 20.58 1.70 21.34
N ASN A 99 19.49 1.11 20.83
CA ASN A 99 18.25 1.80 20.45
C ASN A 99 17.02 1.19 21.15
N ALA A 100 17.08 1.08 22.49
CA ALA A 100 16.15 0.25 23.28
C ALA A 100 14.69 0.74 23.34
N ALA A 101 14.39 1.94 22.87
CA ALA A 101 13.03 2.48 22.83
C ALA A 101 12.45 2.40 21.41
N GLY A 102 11.92 1.23 21.04
CA GLY A 102 10.99 1.13 19.92
C GLY A 102 9.69 1.82 20.33
N GLN A 103 9.31 2.91 19.65
CA GLN A 103 7.97 3.44 19.83
C GLN A 103 6.96 2.48 19.17
N PRO A 104 5.74 2.34 19.72
CA PRO A 104 4.70 1.61 19.03
C PRO A 104 4.53 2.18 17.61
N LEU A 105 4.70 1.32 16.61
CA LEU A 105 4.50 1.67 15.22
C LEU A 105 3.35 0.81 14.69
N SER A 106 2.53 1.37 13.81
CA SER A 106 1.54 0.60 13.06
C SER A 106 1.66 0.97 11.60
N VAL A 107 1.53 -0.03 10.73
CA VAL A 107 1.44 0.16 9.30
C VAL A 107 -0.02 -0.01 8.88
N GLN A 108 -0.52 0.96 8.13
CA GLN A 108 -1.80 0.89 7.46
C GLN A 108 -1.62 0.16 6.14
N VAL A 109 -2.42 -0.88 5.92
CA VAL A 109 -2.31 -1.77 4.76
C VAL A 109 -3.62 -1.76 3.99
N ALA A 110 -3.54 -1.56 2.69
CA ALA A 110 -4.63 -1.78 1.75
C ALA A 110 -4.14 -2.67 0.60
N ALA A 111 -5.02 -3.51 0.06
CA ALA A 111 -4.71 -4.38 -1.06
C ALA A 111 -5.80 -4.30 -2.13
N ILE A 112 -5.39 -4.15 -3.39
CA ILE A 112 -6.28 -4.14 -4.55
C ILE A 112 -5.77 -5.08 -5.65
N SER A 113 -6.68 -5.57 -6.49
CA SER A 113 -6.33 -6.31 -7.70
C SER A 113 -7.33 -6.02 -8.82
N ASP A 114 -6.85 -6.00 -10.06
CA ASP A 114 -7.72 -6.02 -11.26
C ASP A 114 -7.93 -7.41 -11.85
N GLY A 115 -7.33 -8.44 -11.25
CA GLY A 115 -7.33 -9.81 -11.76
C GLY A 115 -6.14 -10.15 -12.66
N ASP A 116 -5.33 -9.17 -13.08
CA ASP A 116 -4.09 -9.39 -13.83
C ASP A 116 -2.86 -8.95 -13.02
N SER A 117 -3.02 -8.00 -12.10
CA SER A 117 -2.02 -7.53 -11.15
C SER A 117 -2.60 -7.47 -9.73
N ILE A 118 -1.73 -7.59 -8.74
CA ILE A 118 -2.02 -7.32 -7.34
C ILE A 118 -1.15 -6.16 -6.86
N CYS A 119 -1.76 -5.25 -6.10
CA CYS A 119 -1.08 -4.12 -5.49
C CYS A 119 -1.34 -4.08 -3.98
N PHE A 120 -0.30 -3.77 -3.21
CA PHE A 120 -0.37 -3.48 -1.77
C PHE A 120 0.08 -2.05 -1.53
N ARG A 121 -0.67 -1.29 -0.74
CA ARG A 121 -0.23 0.00 -0.21
C ARG A 121 0.04 -0.12 1.27
N LEU A 122 1.25 0.26 1.66
CA LEU A 122 1.68 0.43 3.04
C LEU A 122 1.75 1.92 3.33
N ARG A 123 1.27 2.31 4.50
CA ARG A 123 1.35 3.69 4.99
C ARG A 123 1.73 3.68 6.46
N TRP A 124 2.73 4.45 6.85
CA TRP A 124 3.11 4.60 8.25
C TRP A 124 3.57 6.03 8.52
N ASP A 125 3.36 6.47 9.75
CA ASP A 125 3.85 7.77 10.22
C ASP A 125 5.37 7.71 10.39
N ASP A 126 6.05 8.72 9.85
CA ASP A 126 7.49 8.87 9.98
C ASP A 126 7.84 10.35 10.06
N GLU A 127 8.54 10.75 11.11
CA GLU A 127 8.92 12.15 11.33
C GLU A 127 9.94 12.63 10.31
N THR A 128 10.66 11.71 9.67
CA THR A 128 11.73 12.05 8.75
C THR A 128 11.60 11.32 7.42
N GLU A 129 12.09 11.95 6.37
CA GLU A 129 12.23 11.32 5.06
C GLU A 129 13.69 10.89 4.90
N ASN A 130 14.03 9.67 5.30
CA ASN A 130 15.41 9.21 5.22
C ASN A 130 15.67 8.45 3.92
N ARG A 131 16.32 9.11 2.96
CA ARG A 131 16.74 8.50 1.69
C ARG A 131 18.23 8.19 1.60
N ALA A 132 19.03 8.58 2.59
CA ALA A 132 20.48 8.41 2.51
C ALA A 132 20.91 7.03 3.02
N SER A 133 21.73 6.32 2.23
CA SER A 133 22.43 5.11 2.67
C SER A 133 23.93 5.39 2.76
N LEU A 134 24.36 6.03 3.85
CA LEU A 134 25.74 6.45 4.10
C LEU A 134 26.22 5.98 5.48
N VAL A 135 27.50 6.16 5.80
CA VAL A 135 28.02 5.87 7.14
C VAL A 135 27.28 6.74 8.17
N GLY A 136 26.60 6.09 9.12
CA GLY A 136 25.83 6.77 10.17
C GLY A 136 24.52 7.40 9.70
N ARG A 137 24.12 7.24 8.43
CA ARG A 137 22.81 7.64 7.91
C ARG A 137 22.15 6.48 7.21
N TYR A 138 20.99 6.10 7.70
CA TYR A 138 20.26 4.95 7.23
C TYR A 138 19.01 5.42 6.51
N ARG A 139 18.58 4.64 5.52
CA ARG A 139 17.38 4.91 4.73
C ARG A 139 16.16 4.29 5.38
N ASP A 140 15.01 4.82 5.06
CA ASP A 140 13.74 4.16 5.29
C ASP A 140 13.56 3.01 4.29
N ALA A 141 12.83 1.99 4.71
CA ALA A 141 12.52 0.85 3.87
C ALA A 141 11.24 0.17 4.35
N ALA A 142 10.63 -0.60 3.46
CA ALA A 142 9.45 -1.40 3.77
C ALA A 142 9.53 -2.74 3.04
N ALA A 143 8.92 -3.77 3.60
CA ALA A 143 8.84 -5.08 2.97
C ALA A 143 7.51 -5.78 3.23
N LEU A 144 7.16 -6.66 2.28
CA LEU A 144 6.15 -7.70 2.42
C LEU A 144 6.83 -9.06 2.38
N GLN A 145 6.34 -10.01 3.16
CA GLN A 145 6.81 -11.39 3.15
C GLN A 145 5.63 -12.34 2.95
N PHE A 146 5.81 -13.33 2.08
CA PHE A 146 4.83 -14.36 1.75
C PHE A 146 5.48 -15.75 1.73
N PRO A 147 4.78 -16.82 2.12
CA PRO A 147 5.23 -18.19 1.84
C PRO A 147 5.35 -18.42 0.34
N VAL A 148 6.44 -19.09 -0.11
CA VAL A 148 6.61 -19.50 -1.51
C VAL A 148 5.70 -20.67 -1.87
N SER A 149 5.35 -21.50 -0.89
CA SER A 149 4.51 -22.68 -1.06
C SER A 149 3.39 -22.70 -0.03
N THR A 150 2.50 -23.69 -0.13
CA THR A 150 1.43 -23.91 0.84
C THR A 150 1.92 -24.52 2.15
N ALA A 151 3.22 -24.80 2.29
CA ALA A 151 3.80 -25.32 3.52
C ALA A 151 3.80 -24.25 4.61
N VAL A 152 3.58 -24.68 5.86
CA VAL A 152 3.70 -23.82 7.02
C VAL A 152 5.14 -23.34 7.13
N THR A 153 5.34 -22.02 7.15
CA THR A 153 6.66 -21.38 7.17
C THR A 153 6.82 -20.49 8.39
N GLY A 154 8.07 -20.34 8.85
CA GLY A 154 8.40 -19.50 10.00
C GLY A 154 8.29 -18.01 9.67
N ILE A 155 7.75 -17.22 10.61
CA ILE A 155 7.67 -15.75 10.48
C ILE A 155 9.07 -15.12 10.34
N VAL A 156 10.09 -15.76 10.89
CA VAL A 156 11.49 -15.32 10.86
C VAL A 156 12.17 -15.72 9.54
N MET A 157 11.65 -15.20 8.42
CA MET A 157 12.18 -15.40 7.07
C MET A 157 12.20 -16.86 6.60
N GLY A 158 11.25 -17.68 7.07
CA GLY A 158 11.07 -19.05 6.64
C GLY A 158 12.10 -20.06 7.11
N SER A 159 12.22 -21.16 6.37
CA SER A 159 13.16 -22.26 6.61
C SER A 159 13.62 -22.86 5.28
N PRO A 160 14.67 -23.70 5.25
CA PRO A 160 15.16 -24.26 3.99
C PRO A 160 14.10 -25.04 3.21
N ASP A 161 13.23 -25.77 3.90
CA ASP A 161 12.17 -26.58 3.30
C ASP A 161 10.86 -25.81 3.05
N ALA A 162 10.73 -24.63 3.65
CA ALA A 162 9.57 -23.74 3.49
C ALA A 162 10.04 -22.29 3.35
N PRO A 163 10.59 -21.90 2.19
CA PRO A 163 11.11 -20.57 1.98
C PRO A 163 9.99 -19.52 1.85
N VAL A 164 10.37 -18.26 2.01
CA VAL A 164 9.51 -17.09 1.83
C VAL A 164 10.02 -16.22 0.67
N SER A 165 9.09 -15.60 -0.05
CA SER A 165 9.36 -14.48 -0.95
C SER A 165 9.20 -13.19 -0.16
N ILE A 166 10.11 -12.25 -0.38
CA ILE A 166 10.11 -10.94 0.26
C ILE A 166 10.16 -9.89 -0.85
N TRP A 167 9.15 -9.02 -0.86
CA TRP A 167 9.12 -7.84 -1.72
C TRP A 167 9.67 -6.68 -0.93
N PHE A 168 10.78 -6.10 -1.38
CA PHE A 168 11.52 -5.10 -0.61
C PHE A 168 11.59 -3.78 -1.36
N TRP A 169 11.25 -2.69 -0.68
CA TRP A 169 11.38 -1.33 -1.18
C TRP A 169 12.37 -0.56 -0.33
N LYS A 170 13.18 0.28 -0.99
CA LYS A 170 14.19 1.12 -0.37
C LYS A 170 13.98 2.59 -0.74
N ALA A 171 14.03 3.49 0.23
CA ALA A 171 13.80 4.91 0.00
C ALA A 171 14.91 5.61 -0.81
N ASP A 172 16.13 5.05 -0.85
CA ASP A 172 17.29 5.63 -1.53
C ASP A 172 17.21 5.49 -3.05
N THR A 173 16.90 4.29 -3.54
CA THR A 173 16.71 4.01 -4.96
C THR A 173 15.27 4.24 -5.40
N ASN A 174 14.32 4.18 -4.46
CA ASN A 174 12.88 4.18 -4.72
C ASN A 174 12.46 3.07 -5.69
N THR A 175 13.01 1.86 -5.49
CA THR A 175 12.80 0.70 -6.36
C THR A 175 12.43 -0.55 -5.56
N PHE A 176 11.90 -1.53 -6.29
CA PHE A 176 11.61 -2.88 -5.83
C PHE A 176 12.82 -3.81 -5.92
N GLU A 177 12.91 -4.74 -4.98
CA GLU A 177 13.74 -5.95 -5.05
C GLU A 177 12.90 -7.18 -4.71
N ASP A 178 13.03 -8.24 -5.52
CA ASP A 178 12.50 -9.57 -5.21
C ASP A 178 13.58 -10.36 -4.48
N LEU A 179 13.26 -10.83 -3.28
CA LEU A 179 14.17 -11.57 -2.43
C LEU A 179 13.55 -12.92 -2.05
N ILE A 180 14.40 -13.91 -1.83
CA ILE A 180 14.02 -15.21 -1.26
C ILE A 180 14.82 -15.47 0.01
N ALA A 181 14.19 -16.11 0.99
CA ALA A 181 14.86 -16.53 2.21
C ALA A 181 14.34 -17.90 2.67
N GLY A 182 15.25 -18.74 3.15
CA GLY A 182 15.00 -20.02 3.81
C GLY A 182 15.47 -19.99 5.26
N GLY A 183 15.30 -18.86 5.93
CA GLY A 183 15.71 -18.60 7.32
C GLY A 183 16.69 -17.43 7.48
N PRO A 184 17.01 -17.04 8.72
CA PRO A 184 17.91 -15.93 9.01
C PRO A 184 19.28 -16.06 8.34
N GLY A 185 19.74 -14.97 7.71
CA GLY A 185 21.05 -14.91 7.07
C GLY A 185 21.11 -15.54 5.66
N THR A 186 19.99 -16.05 5.13
CA THR A 186 19.93 -16.68 3.79
C THR A 186 19.28 -15.80 2.73
N VAL A 187 18.93 -14.56 3.07
CA VAL A 187 18.26 -13.61 2.16
C VAL A 187 19.12 -13.39 0.92
N SER A 188 18.53 -13.64 -0.25
CA SER A 188 19.20 -13.47 -1.53
C SER A 188 18.27 -12.84 -2.56
N GLY A 189 18.84 -11.98 -3.41
CA GLY A 189 18.11 -11.37 -4.52
C GLY A 189 17.87 -12.37 -5.64
N VAL A 190 16.70 -12.28 -6.24
CA VAL A 190 16.28 -13.12 -7.37
C VAL A 190 15.72 -12.24 -8.48
N PRO A 191 15.77 -12.67 -9.75
CA PRO A 191 15.06 -11.98 -10.80
C PRO A 191 13.56 -11.90 -10.48
N GLY A 192 13.00 -10.72 -10.67
CA GLY A 192 11.60 -10.41 -10.45
C GLY A 192 11.19 -9.19 -11.26
N ASP A 193 9.91 -9.13 -11.58
CA ASP A 193 9.23 -8.15 -12.43
C ASP A 193 8.30 -7.21 -11.64
N GLY A 194 8.32 -7.33 -10.31
CA GLY A 194 7.55 -6.47 -9.42
C GLY A 194 8.03 -5.02 -9.47
N LEU A 195 7.13 -4.13 -9.09
CA LEU A 195 7.36 -2.69 -8.99
C LEU A 195 7.11 -2.25 -7.56
N ALA A 196 7.80 -1.17 -7.16
CA ALA A 196 7.52 -0.51 -5.91
C ALA A 196 7.92 0.96 -5.96
N HIS A 197 7.06 1.80 -5.43
CA HIS A 197 7.29 3.24 -5.37
C HIS A 197 6.82 3.79 -4.02
N GLY A 198 7.67 4.64 -3.45
CA GLY A 198 7.42 5.31 -2.17
C GLY A 198 7.33 6.82 -2.32
N LEU A 199 6.20 7.36 -1.87
CA LEU A 199 5.93 8.78 -1.74
C LEU A 199 5.96 9.18 -0.27
N TYR A 200 6.79 10.16 0.07
CA TYR A 200 6.74 10.79 1.38
C TYR A 200 5.79 11.99 1.34
N ARG A 201 4.90 12.09 2.34
CA ARG A 201 3.92 13.17 2.44
C ARG A 201 3.99 13.84 3.80
N GLN A 202 4.37 15.12 3.81
CA GLN A 202 4.24 15.95 4.99
C GLN A 202 2.77 16.18 5.34
N ARG A 203 2.40 16.01 6.61
CA ARG A 203 1.03 16.26 7.08
C ARG A 203 0.88 17.73 7.44
N SER A 204 -0.09 18.40 6.82
CA SER A 204 -0.36 19.82 7.10
C SER A 204 -0.62 20.04 8.59
N GLY A 205 0.09 20.98 9.19
CA GLY A 205 -0.04 21.29 10.62
C GLY A 205 0.56 20.27 11.58
N SER A 206 1.33 19.29 11.09
CA SER A 206 2.05 18.32 11.91
C SER A 206 3.56 18.43 11.70
N SER A 207 4.34 18.12 12.73
CA SER A 207 5.79 17.93 12.63
C SER A 207 6.17 16.57 12.03
N SER A 208 5.20 15.69 11.80
CA SER A 208 5.41 14.33 11.29
C SER A 208 4.79 14.15 9.91
N GLY A 209 5.57 13.59 9.00
CA GLY A 209 5.09 13.10 7.71
C GLY A 209 4.62 11.66 7.79
N GLN A 210 4.40 11.09 6.62
CA GLN A 210 4.07 9.69 6.45
C GLN A 210 4.67 9.19 5.13
N TRP A 211 5.08 7.93 5.12
CA TRP A 211 5.37 7.22 3.89
C TRP A 211 4.10 6.59 3.34
N LEU A 212 3.98 6.58 2.02
CA LEU A 212 3.04 5.75 1.27
C LEU A 212 3.86 4.95 0.27
N VAL A 213 3.92 3.62 0.44
CA VAL A 213 4.67 2.73 -0.44
C VAL A 213 3.69 1.78 -1.10
N VAL A 214 3.71 1.74 -2.42
CA VAL A 214 2.96 0.74 -3.20
C VAL A 214 3.92 -0.31 -3.69
N PHE A 215 3.56 -1.57 -3.50
CA PHE A 215 4.16 -2.72 -4.18
C PHE A 215 3.14 -3.24 -5.19
N SER A 216 3.57 -3.57 -6.40
CA SER A 216 2.71 -4.19 -7.39
C SER A 216 3.43 -5.29 -8.17
N ARG A 217 2.65 -6.28 -8.62
CA ARG A 217 3.16 -7.37 -9.44
C ARG A 217 2.04 -7.96 -10.29
N LYS A 218 2.39 -8.40 -11.50
CA LYS A 218 1.48 -9.18 -12.34
C LYS A 218 1.29 -10.59 -11.78
N LEU A 219 0.06 -11.09 -11.90
CA LEU A 219 -0.32 -12.45 -11.54
C LEU A 219 0.01 -13.44 -12.66
N SER A 220 0.01 -12.99 -13.92
CA SER A 220 0.30 -13.81 -15.10
C SER A 220 1.80 -14.17 -15.25
N ASP A 221 2.69 -13.33 -14.72
CA ASP A 221 4.14 -13.56 -14.66
C ASP A 221 4.56 -14.30 -13.37
N ALA A 222 3.62 -14.99 -12.72
CA ALA A 222 3.87 -15.68 -11.47
C ALA A 222 4.94 -16.76 -11.64
N SER A 223 6.18 -16.43 -11.27
CA SER A 223 7.13 -17.41 -10.78
C SER A 223 6.44 -18.33 -9.77
N GLU A 224 6.92 -19.56 -9.56
CA GLU A 224 6.34 -20.50 -8.58
C GLU A 224 6.11 -19.85 -7.19
N ARG A 225 6.89 -18.81 -6.87
CA ARG A 225 6.85 -18.00 -5.63
C ARG A 225 5.63 -17.09 -5.49
N VAL A 226 4.98 -16.74 -6.59
CA VAL A 226 3.77 -15.92 -6.67
C VAL A 226 2.57 -16.78 -7.07
N SER A 227 2.78 -18.01 -7.53
CA SER A 227 1.68 -18.92 -7.87
C SER A 227 0.74 -19.18 -6.68
N ALA A 228 1.23 -19.09 -5.44
CA ALA A 228 0.41 -19.16 -4.23
C ALA A 228 -0.60 -17.99 -4.10
N LEU A 229 -0.29 -16.79 -4.64
CA LEU A 229 -1.18 -15.61 -4.64
C LEU A 229 -2.45 -15.80 -5.50
N GLY A 230 -2.48 -16.81 -6.39
CA GLY A 230 -3.67 -17.16 -7.17
C GLY A 230 -4.25 -18.54 -6.87
N ALA A 231 -3.51 -19.40 -6.17
CA ALA A 231 -3.86 -20.80 -5.93
C ALA A 231 -4.55 -21.06 -4.58
N LEU A 232 -4.53 -20.08 -3.66
CA LEU A 232 -5.07 -20.24 -2.31
C LEU A 232 -6.31 -19.36 -2.07
N PRO A 233 -7.26 -19.78 -1.23
CA PRO A 233 -8.39 -18.93 -0.80
C PRO A 233 -7.94 -17.80 0.15
N SER A 234 -6.81 -18.00 0.83
CA SER A 234 -6.12 -16.96 1.60
C SER A 234 -4.61 -17.14 1.53
N LEU A 235 -3.88 -16.04 1.62
CA LEU A 235 -2.42 -16.03 1.59
C LEU A 235 -1.87 -15.42 2.89
N PRO A 236 -1.00 -16.12 3.61
CA PRO A 236 -0.26 -15.52 4.71
C PRO A 236 0.66 -14.39 4.21
N VAL A 237 0.58 -13.23 4.85
CA VAL A 237 1.42 -12.06 4.60
C VAL A 237 1.91 -11.46 5.91
N ALA A 238 3.17 -11.03 5.92
CA ALA A 238 3.76 -10.27 7.02
C ALA A 238 4.44 -9.00 6.50
N PHE A 239 4.55 -7.99 7.36
CA PHE A 239 5.02 -6.65 7.02
C PHE A 239 6.29 -6.33 7.80
N ALA A 240 7.18 -5.56 7.20
CA ALA A 240 8.33 -4.98 7.89
C ALA A 240 8.57 -3.53 7.48
N VAL A 241 9.02 -2.71 8.43
CA VAL A 241 9.38 -1.30 8.25
C VAL A 241 10.72 -1.03 8.91
N TRP A 242 11.56 -0.25 8.23
CA TRP A 242 12.81 0.28 8.76
C TRP A 242 12.72 1.80 8.78
N GLN A 243 13.02 2.40 9.94
CA GLN A 243 13.14 3.84 10.13
C GLN A 243 14.61 4.25 10.23
N GLY A 244 15.04 5.12 9.32
CA GLY A 244 16.44 5.54 9.16
C GLY A 244 16.96 6.35 10.35
N ASP A 245 16.14 7.21 10.93
CA ASP A 245 16.40 8.04 12.11
C ASP A 245 16.64 7.17 13.36
N ARG A 246 16.07 5.97 13.40
CA ARG A 246 16.30 4.93 14.42
C ARG A 246 17.44 3.99 14.08
N ALA A 247 18.23 4.30 13.04
CA ALA A 247 19.35 3.50 12.56
C ALA A 247 18.99 2.03 12.27
N GLN A 248 17.74 1.79 11.88
CA GLN A 248 17.26 0.46 11.51
C GLN A 248 17.81 0.05 10.15
N ARG A 249 18.24 -1.22 10.08
CA ARG A 249 18.73 -1.90 8.87
C ARG A 249 18.86 -3.39 9.13
N ASP A 250 18.89 -4.20 8.08
CA ASP A 250 19.00 -5.66 8.15
C ASP A 250 17.92 -6.23 9.10
N GLY A 251 18.29 -7.09 10.05
CA GLY A 251 17.39 -7.63 11.07
C GLY A 251 16.96 -6.65 12.17
N HIS A 252 17.50 -5.42 12.23
CA HIS A 252 17.03 -4.39 13.17
C HIS A 252 15.94 -3.57 12.49
N LYS A 253 14.68 -3.90 12.79
CA LYS A 253 13.48 -3.40 12.09
C LYS A 253 12.22 -3.62 12.91
N TYR A 254 11.14 -2.96 12.51
CA TYR A 254 9.78 -3.30 12.92
C TYR A 254 9.22 -4.41 12.02
N VAL A 255 8.49 -5.37 12.61
CA VAL A 255 7.80 -6.47 11.91
C VAL A 255 6.39 -6.69 12.47
N SER A 256 5.51 -7.32 11.69
CA SER A 256 4.22 -7.85 12.16
C SER A 256 4.30 -9.36 12.44
N ASP A 257 3.23 -9.90 13.01
CA ASP A 257 2.91 -11.33 12.91
C ASP A 257 2.37 -11.69 11.51
N TRP A 258 2.02 -12.96 11.29
CA TRP A 258 1.29 -13.39 10.08
C TRP A 258 -0.16 -12.86 10.09
N HIS A 259 -0.56 -12.31 8.95
CA HIS A 259 -1.92 -11.95 8.60
C HIS A 259 -2.39 -12.75 7.39
N GLU A 260 -3.68 -13.03 7.30
CA GLU A 260 -4.30 -13.74 6.19
C GLU A 260 -4.90 -12.72 5.21
N LEU A 261 -4.32 -12.59 4.02
CA LEU A 261 -4.94 -11.90 2.91
C LEU A 261 -6.01 -12.82 2.30
N ARG A 262 -7.29 -12.49 2.47
CA ARG A 262 -8.37 -13.14 1.75
C ARG A 262 -8.39 -12.71 0.31
N LEU A 263 -8.33 -13.71 -0.56
CA LEU A 263 -8.58 -13.57 -1.97
C LEU A 263 -10.04 -13.92 -2.16
N GLU A 264 -10.88 -12.93 -2.48
CA GLU A 264 -12.22 -13.24 -2.99
C GLU A 264 -12.05 -14.25 -4.13
N PRO A 265 -12.80 -15.37 -4.14
CA PRO A 265 -12.60 -16.41 -5.15
C PRO A 265 -12.66 -15.76 -6.54
N LEU A 266 -11.66 -16.07 -7.36
CA LEU A 266 -11.63 -15.76 -8.79
C LEU A 266 -12.75 -16.54 -9.48
N VAL A 267 -14.01 -16.21 -9.19
CA VAL A 267 -15.14 -16.76 -9.92
C VAL A 267 -15.01 -16.17 -11.31
N ALA A 268 -14.59 -17.01 -12.25
CA ALA A 268 -14.72 -16.73 -13.66
C ALA A 268 -16.17 -16.29 -13.89
N ALA A 269 -16.35 -15.07 -14.38
CA ALA A 269 -17.66 -14.62 -14.84
C ALA A 269 -18.19 -15.69 -15.80
N ARG A 270 -19.29 -16.34 -15.41
CA ARG A 270 -20.10 -17.17 -16.29
C ARG A 270 -21.25 -16.35 -16.82
#